data_AF-Q7RZL9-F1
#
_entry.id   AF-Q7RZL9-F1
#
_cell.length_a   1.000
_cell.length_b   1.000
_cell.length_c   1.000
_cell.angle_alpha   90.00
_cell.angle_beta   90.00
_cell.angle_gamma   90.00
#
_symmetry.space_group_name_H-M   'P 1'
#
loop_
_entity.id
_entity.type
_entity.pdbx_description
1 polymer ?
#
loop_
_entity_poly.entity_id
_entity_poly.type
_entity_poly.pdbx_seq_one_letter_code
_entity_poly.pdbx_strand_id
1 'polypeptide(L)'
;MSSFLKFLVSSGDASSSRRHKHPYYPREVVVPNYAPNTYTLPMVLGAFGGATALLMVGTVAIGKKVNKQLTWKDAGVLAWFTLCGFLHCFFEGYYVLNHATLASKQDIFAQLWKEYALSDSRYMTSDPFMLCIETLTVLTWGPLSFLAVFAIIKGNTSLRHITQTIVSVGHLYGVALYFGTCFFQEKFRGISYSRPETLYYWVYYAGMNAPWVIVPAILLFQSSKTISQGLSVLNKVKSMKGGSSSTSGSGSSSSIYSGKAESIRSFDGSSESKSSNSSSSSSRKADKESKREPSRDSRDGGERRRDRVSEQAAYFRDEGRPESIAESKYEIWEENRADAREQLRKKRTTGRRE
;
A
#
# COMPACT_ATOMS: atom_id res chain seq x y z
N MET A 1 19.89 37.15 -31.83
CA MET A 1 19.40 35.98 -32.61
C MET A 1 20.41 34.82 -32.75
N SER A 2 21.65 34.90 -32.22
CA SER A 2 22.64 33.81 -32.41
C SER A 2 22.57 32.68 -31.36
N SER A 3 22.14 32.96 -30.12
CA SER A 3 22.12 31.92 -29.06
C SER A 3 20.94 30.94 -29.15
N PHE A 4 19.81 31.34 -29.73
CA PHE A 4 18.63 30.48 -29.88
C PHE A 4 18.80 29.47 -31.04
N LEU A 5 19.54 29.86 -32.08
CA LEU A 5 19.88 28.96 -33.20
C LEU A 5 20.97 27.94 -32.82
N LYS A 6 21.88 28.26 -31.89
CA LYS A 6 22.83 27.27 -31.33
C LYS A 6 22.12 26.19 -30.49
N PHE A 7 21.01 26.53 -29.83
CA PHE A 7 20.18 25.58 -29.10
C PHE A 7 19.46 24.60 -30.05
N LEU A 8 18.99 25.10 -31.20
CA LEU A 8 18.29 24.29 -32.20
C LEU A 8 19.24 23.47 -33.10
N VAL A 9 20.46 23.95 -33.37
CA VAL A 9 21.47 23.19 -34.14
C VAL A 9 22.19 22.13 -33.29
N SER A 10 22.28 22.30 -31.96
CA SER A 10 22.77 21.24 -31.06
C SER A 10 21.80 20.06 -30.91
N SER A 11 20.57 20.18 -31.43
CA SER A 11 19.56 19.11 -31.44
C SER A 11 19.66 18.21 -32.68
N GLY A 12 20.65 18.44 -33.55
CA GLY A 12 20.78 17.80 -34.86
C GLY A 12 22.04 16.96 -35.07
N ASP A 13 22.78 16.60 -34.01
CA ASP A 13 23.80 15.56 -34.13
C ASP A 13 23.28 14.25 -33.57
N ALA A 14 22.90 13.37 -34.50
CA ALA A 14 22.77 11.94 -34.31
C ALA A 14 24.13 11.35 -33.91
N SER A 15 24.62 11.72 -32.74
CA SER A 15 25.67 10.99 -32.06
C SER A 15 25.03 9.68 -31.60
N SER A 16 25.48 8.58 -32.20
CA SER A 16 25.25 7.21 -31.78
C SER A 16 25.00 7.16 -30.27
N SER A 17 23.77 6.84 -29.83
CA SER A 17 23.49 6.70 -28.41
C SER A 17 24.49 5.70 -27.85
N ARG A 18 25.50 6.15 -27.12
CA ARG A 18 26.20 5.28 -26.18
C ARG A 18 25.14 4.95 -25.15
N ARG A 19 24.29 3.96 -25.44
CA ARG A 19 23.45 3.30 -24.43
C ARG A 19 24.45 2.83 -23.39
N HIS A 20 24.59 3.59 -22.31
CA HIS A 20 25.48 3.22 -21.23
C HIS A 20 25.01 1.86 -20.73
N LYS A 21 25.83 0.82 -20.95
CA LYS A 21 25.52 -0.54 -20.52
C LYS A 21 25.39 -0.54 -19.00
N HIS A 22 24.17 -0.70 -18.49
CA HIS A 22 23.89 -0.88 -17.07
C HIS A 22 23.39 -2.32 -16.81
N PRO A 23 23.42 -2.83 -15.57
CA PRO A 23 22.97 -4.18 -15.22
C PRO A 23 21.44 -4.31 -15.03
N TYR A 24 20.72 -3.20 -14.93
CA TYR A 24 19.29 -3.13 -14.60
C TYR A 24 18.35 -3.59 -15.73
N TYR A 25 17.12 -3.92 -15.35
CA TYR A 25 16.05 -4.44 -16.21
C TYR A 25 14.80 -3.54 -16.21
N PRO A 26 14.10 -3.35 -17.34
CA PRO A 26 14.45 -3.83 -18.69
C PRO A 26 15.79 -3.28 -19.20
N ARG A 27 16.48 -4.02 -20.07
CA ARG A 27 17.85 -3.69 -20.53
C ARG A 27 17.89 -2.46 -21.44
N GLU A 28 16.73 -2.09 -21.96
CA GLU A 28 16.50 -1.04 -22.94
C GLU A 28 16.20 0.31 -22.27
N VAL A 29 15.93 0.31 -20.96
CA VAL A 29 15.62 1.54 -20.23
C VAL A 29 16.83 2.47 -20.22
N VAL A 30 16.59 3.78 -20.18
CA VAL A 30 17.67 4.76 -20.05
C VAL A 30 17.94 4.99 -18.57
N VAL A 31 19.17 4.73 -18.13
CA VAL A 31 19.67 5.10 -16.80
C VAL A 31 20.73 6.18 -16.97
N PRO A 32 20.36 7.47 -16.83
CA PRO A 32 21.27 8.59 -17.10
C PRO A 32 22.50 8.54 -16.20
N ASN A 33 23.67 8.80 -16.78
CA ASN A 33 24.95 8.94 -16.05
C ASN A 33 25.30 7.72 -15.18
N TYR A 34 24.87 6.51 -15.55
CA TYR A 34 25.18 5.30 -14.79
C TYR A 34 26.70 5.12 -14.61
N ALA A 35 27.11 4.94 -13.36
CA ALA A 35 28.46 4.57 -12.99
C ALA A 35 28.42 3.31 -12.09
N PRO A 36 29.20 2.26 -12.42
CA PRO A 36 29.26 1.05 -11.60
C PRO A 36 29.83 1.35 -10.21
N ASN A 37 29.58 0.46 -9.27
CA ASN A 37 30.13 0.54 -7.91
C ASN A 37 31.67 0.46 -7.95
N THR A 38 32.32 1.35 -7.22
CA THR A 38 33.78 1.34 -7.03
C THR A 38 34.21 0.52 -5.82
N TYR A 39 33.35 0.36 -4.82
CA TYR A 39 33.58 -0.51 -3.68
C TYR A 39 33.12 -1.93 -3.99
N THR A 40 33.81 -2.90 -3.40
CA THR A 40 33.38 -4.31 -3.47
C THR A 40 32.13 -4.53 -2.62
N LEU A 41 31.31 -5.52 -3.00
CA LEU A 41 30.09 -5.84 -2.26
C LEU A 41 30.32 -6.08 -0.75
N PRO A 42 31.34 -6.85 -0.32
CA PRO A 42 31.59 -7.04 1.11
C PRO A 42 31.92 -5.75 1.87
N MET A 43 32.59 -4.78 1.22
CA MET A 43 32.87 -3.49 1.85
C MET A 43 31.59 -2.69 2.08
N VAL A 44 30.71 -2.63 1.07
CA VAL A 44 29.45 -1.89 1.16
C VAL A 44 28.54 -2.52 2.22
N LEU A 45 28.36 -3.85 2.17
CA LEU A 45 27.55 -4.59 3.15
C LEU A 45 28.13 -4.53 4.56
N GLY A 46 29.45 -4.67 4.69
CA GLY A 46 30.14 -4.62 5.98
C GLY A 46 30.04 -3.25 6.64
N ALA A 47 30.24 -2.17 5.87
CA ALA A 47 30.13 -0.81 6.39
C ALA A 47 28.68 -0.48 6.83
N PHE A 48 27.70 -0.72 5.95
CA PHE A 48 26.31 -0.41 6.24
C PHE A 48 25.72 -1.31 7.33
N GLY A 49 25.95 -2.63 7.22
CA GLY A 49 25.50 -3.62 8.20
C GLY A 49 26.15 -3.41 9.56
N GLY A 50 27.45 -3.10 9.59
CA GLY A 50 28.18 -2.78 10.83
C GLY A 50 27.63 -1.53 11.52
N ALA A 51 27.44 -0.43 10.78
CA ALA A 51 26.86 0.79 11.33
C ALA A 51 25.43 0.57 11.87
N THR A 52 24.61 -0.17 11.12
CA THR A 52 23.24 -0.49 11.51
C THR A 52 23.21 -1.38 12.77
N ALA A 53 24.07 -2.39 12.84
CA ALA A 53 24.18 -3.27 14.01
C ALA A 53 24.65 -2.50 15.24
N LEU A 54 25.64 -1.61 15.11
CA LEU A 54 26.10 -0.75 16.20
C LEU A 54 24.99 0.17 16.71
N LEU A 55 24.19 0.76 15.80
CA LEU A 55 23.05 1.58 16.17
C LEU A 55 22.00 0.77 16.96
N MET A 56 21.66 -0.44 16.50
CA MET A 56 20.70 -1.32 17.18
C MET A 56 21.21 -1.75 18.56
N VAL A 57 22.46 -2.21 18.65
CA VAL A 57 23.08 -2.63 19.93
C VAL A 57 23.16 -1.46 20.89
N GLY A 58 23.60 -0.29 20.43
CA GLY A 58 23.66 0.93 21.23
C GLY A 58 22.30 1.36 21.76
N THR A 59 21.27 1.33 20.90
CA THR A 59 19.90 1.69 21.31
C THR A 59 19.33 0.72 22.32
N VAL A 60 19.57 -0.59 22.15
CA VAL A 60 19.16 -1.62 23.13
C VAL A 60 19.91 -1.45 24.46
N ALA A 61 21.22 -1.20 24.43
CA ALA A 61 22.01 -0.99 25.63
C ALA A 61 21.52 0.23 26.42
N ILE A 62 21.26 1.35 25.73
CA ILE A 62 20.66 2.56 26.32
C ILE A 62 19.27 2.24 26.86
N GLY A 63 18.43 1.55 26.09
CA GLY A 63 17.07 1.18 26.48
C GLY A 63 17.04 0.36 27.77
N LYS A 64 17.91 -0.64 27.91
CA LYS A 64 18.05 -1.43 29.14
C LYS A 64 18.67 -0.64 30.30
N LYS A 65 19.53 0.33 30.01
CA LYS A 65 20.08 1.22 31.05
C LYS A 65 18.99 2.12 31.63
N VAL A 66 18.14 2.69 30.78
CA VAL A 66 17.06 3.63 31.15
C VAL A 66 15.85 2.90 31.74
N ASN A 67 15.42 1.79 31.14
CA ASN A 67 14.30 0.98 31.59
C ASN A 67 14.80 -0.39 32.07
N LYS A 68 14.96 -0.53 33.39
CA LYS A 68 15.43 -1.78 34.02
C LYS A 68 14.44 -2.93 33.91
N GLN A 69 13.17 -2.64 33.64
CA GLN A 69 12.11 -3.63 33.43
C GLN A 69 12.05 -4.14 31.97
N LEU A 70 12.90 -3.62 31.08
CA LEU A 70 12.86 -3.96 29.66
C LEU A 70 13.27 -5.43 29.43
N THR A 71 12.28 -6.24 29.05
CA THR A 71 12.49 -7.67 28.78
C THR A 71 13.34 -7.88 27.51
N TRP A 72 13.90 -9.08 27.34
CA TRP A 72 14.62 -9.42 26.10
C TRP A 72 13.72 -9.45 24.86
N LYS A 73 12.43 -9.79 25.02
CA LYS A 73 11.45 -9.73 23.93
C LYS A 73 11.24 -8.28 23.50
N ASP A 74 11.05 -7.38 24.47
CA ASP A 74 10.87 -5.95 24.20
C ASP A 74 12.14 -5.30 23.66
N ALA A 75 13.33 -5.79 24.06
CA ALA A 75 14.60 -5.38 23.46
C ALA A 75 14.69 -5.78 21.98
N GLY A 76 14.15 -6.94 21.59
CA GLY A 76 14.04 -7.33 20.18
C GLY A 76 13.12 -6.40 19.39
N VAL A 77 11.95 -6.04 19.96
CA VAL A 77 11.02 -5.08 19.35
C VAL A 77 11.63 -3.68 19.27
N LEU A 78 12.38 -3.27 20.30
CA LEU A 78 13.14 -2.02 20.31
C LEU A 78 14.15 -1.99 19.16
N ALA A 79 14.95 -3.04 19.01
CA ALA A 79 15.93 -3.16 17.93
C ALA A 79 15.28 -3.14 16.55
N TRP A 80 14.13 -3.81 16.38
CA TRP A 80 13.34 -3.78 15.16
C TRP A 80 12.91 -2.35 14.78
N PHE A 81 12.28 -1.61 15.70
CA PHE A 81 11.87 -0.24 15.40
C PHE A 81 13.04 0.73 15.24
N THR A 82 14.20 0.48 15.89
CA THR A 82 15.44 1.21 15.60
C THR A 82 15.89 0.98 14.17
N LEU A 83 15.90 -0.29 13.71
CA LEU A 83 16.23 -0.64 12.33
C LEU A 83 15.26 0.04 11.35
N CYS A 84 13.95 -0.07 11.57
CA CYS A 84 12.94 0.56 10.70
C CYS A 84 13.12 2.08 10.66
N GLY A 85 13.24 2.75 11.80
CA GLY A 85 13.44 4.20 11.84
C GLY A 85 14.69 4.63 11.09
N PHE A 86 15.79 3.88 11.25
CA PHE A 86 17.03 4.13 10.52
C PHE A 86 16.88 3.94 9.00
N LEU A 87 16.35 2.78 8.56
CA LEU A 87 16.18 2.49 7.14
C LEU A 87 15.23 3.50 6.48
N HIS A 88 14.08 3.78 7.08
CA HIS A 88 13.12 4.71 6.50
C HIS A 88 13.64 6.14 6.44
N CYS A 89 14.12 6.70 7.56
CA CYS A 89 14.53 8.11 7.57
C CYS A 89 15.85 8.37 6.83
N PHE A 90 16.79 7.42 6.87
CA PHE A 90 18.13 7.65 6.34
C PHE A 90 18.37 6.92 5.02
N PHE A 91 18.06 5.62 4.92
CA PHE A 91 18.35 4.85 3.71
C PHE A 91 17.35 5.17 2.58
N GLU A 92 16.05 5.07 2.86
CA GLU A 92 14.98 5.45 1.93
C GLU A 92 14.92 6.97 1.76
N GLY A 93 15.16 7.74 2.83
CA GLY A 93 15.31 9.19 2.73
C GLY A 93 16.43 9.61 1.79
N TYR A 94 17.57 8.92 1.81
CA TYR A 94 18.64 9.13 0.84
C TYR A 94 18.18 8.85 -0.59
N TYR A 95 17.43 7.76 -0.83
CA TYR A 95 16.85 7.47 -2.14
C TYR A 95 15.92 8.60 -2.59
N VAL A 96 14.95 8.99 -1.77
CA VAL A 96 13.98 10.05 -2.09
C VAL A 96 14.66 11.38 -2.42
N LEU A 97 15.75 11.73 -1.74
CA LEU A 97 16.48 12.97 -2.01
C LEU A 97 17.38 12.89 -3.24
N ASN A 98 17.84 11.69 -3.62
CA ASN A 98 18.88 11.51 -4.64
C ASN A 98 18.44 10.72 -5.87
N HIS A 99 17.18 10.28 -5.96
CA HIS A 99 16.70 9.33 -6.97
C HIS A 99 17.10 9.67 -8.41
N ALA A 100 17.06 10.96 -8.79
CA ALA A 100 17.40 11.43 -10.13
C ALA A 100 18.89 11.33 -10.48
N THR A 101 19.78 11.32 -9.47
CA THR A 101 21.24 11.27 -9.66
C THR A 101 21.89 10.02 -9.05
N LEU A 102 21.09 9.13 -8.48
CA LEU A 102 21.54 7.98 -7.72
C LEU A 102 22.49 7.08 -8.51
N ALA A 103 22.23 6.88 -9.80
CA ALA A 103 23.01 6.02 -10.68
C ALA A 103 24.46 6.49 -10.90
N SER A 104 24.76 7.78 -10.71
CA SER A 104 26.11 8.34 -10.89
C SER A 104 26.90 8.42 -9.57
N LYS A 105 26.23 8.34 -8.43
CA LYS A 105 26.84 8.52 -7.11
C LYS A 105 27.69 7.32 -6.67
N GLN A 106 28.67 7.61 -5.81
CA GLN A 106 29.70 6.66 -5.37
C GLN A 106 29.88 6.62 -3.85
N ASP A 107 29.06 7.31 -3.07
CA ASP A 107 29.03 7.09 -1.62
C ASP A 107 28.39 5.73 -1.27
N ILE A 108 28.55 5.30 -0.02
CA ILE A 108 28.14 3.97 0.44
C ILE A 108 26.62 3.76 0.27
N PHE A 109 25.80 4.78 0.51
CA PHE A 109 24.35 4.66 0.38
C PHE A 109 23.95 4.47 -1.09
N ALA A 110 24.50 5.28 -1.99
CA ALA A 110 24.27 5.11 -3.43
C ALA A 110 24.72 3.75 -3.95
N GLN A 111 25.90 3.27 -3.52
CA GLN A 111 26.40 1.98 -3.96
C GLN A 111 25.56 0.81 -3.43
N LEU A 112 25.05 0.90 -2.20
CA LEU A 112 24.12 -0.08 -1.65
C LEU A 112 22.78 -0.06 -2.38
N TRP A 113 22.25 1.12 -2.72
CA TRP A 113 21.04 1.24 -3.54
C TRP A 113 21.23 0.67 -4.95
N LYS A 114 22.36 0.93 -5.60
CA LYS A 114 22.70 0.33 -6.90
C LYS A 114 22.75 -1.19 -6.83
N GLU A 115 23.32 -1.74 -5.76
CA GLU A 115 23.33 -3.19 -5.53
C GLU A 115 21.92 -3.74 -5.32
N TYR A 116 21.14 -3.12 -4.44
CA TYR A 116 19.77 -3.56 -4.16
C TYR A 116 18.87 -3.46 -5.40
N ALA A 117 19.06 -2.43 -6.23
CA ALA A 117 18.29 -2.25 -7.47
C ALA A 117 18.57 -3.31 -8.54
N LEU A 118 19.55 -4.20 -8.36
CA LEU A 118 19.68 -5.41 -9.19
C LEU A 118 18.48 -6.35 -8.98
N SER A 119 17.87 -6.30 -7.80
CA SER A 119 16.66 -7.05 -7.45
C SER A 119 15.37 -6.37 -7.92
N ASP A 120 15.36 -5.03 -7.94
CA ASP A 120 14.27 -4.21 -8.44
C ASP A 120 14.80 -2.93 -9.06
N SER A 121 14.84 -2.91 -10.38
CA SER A 121 15.46 -1.84 -11.16
C SER A 121 14.66 -0.54 -11.16
N ARG A 122 13.43 -0.54 -10.64
CA ARG A 122 12.59 0.67 -10.53
C ARG A 122 13.25 1.77 -9.71
N TYR A 123 14.12 1.40 -8.76
CA TYR A 123 14.94 2.34 -7.99
C TYR A 123 15.98 3.09 -8.84
N MET A 124 16.35 2.59 -10.02
CA MET A 124 17.32 3.24 -10.92
C MET A 124 16.66 4.09 -11.99
N THR A 125 15.34 3.99 -12.13
CA THR A 125 14.57 4.66 -13.18
C THR A 125 13.58 5.68 -12.63
N SER A 126 13.66 6.02 -11.33
CA SER A 126 12.73 6.96 -10.68
C SER A 126 11.26 6.58 -10.87
N ASP A 127 10.94 5.30 -10.69
CA ASP A 127 9.56 4.82 -10.79
C ASP A 127 8.63 5.62 -9.85
N PRO A 128 7.51 6.18 -10.35
CA PRO A 128 6.65 7.03 -9.55
C PRO A 128 6.05 6.33 -8.32
N PHE A 129 5.70 5.05 -8.45
CA PHE A 129 5.16 4.30 -7.32
C PHE A 129 6.23 4.13 -6.24
N MET A 130 7.45 3.75 -6.63
CA MET A 130 8.57 3.64 -5.70
C MET A 130 8.86 4.98 -5.01
N LEU A 131 8.92 6.09 -5.75
CA LEU A 131 9.12 7.40 -5.12
C LEU A 131 8.01 7.76 -4.14
N CYS A 132 6.75 7.49 -4.47
CA CYS A 132 5.62 7.78 -3.59
C CYS A 132 5.66 6.94 -2.31
N ILE A 133 5.85 5.62 -2.42
CA ILE A 133 5.82 4.74 -1.25
C ILE A 133 7.00 5.02 -0.31
N GLU A 134 8.19 5.25 -0.86
CA GLU A 134 9.39 5.58 -0.08
C GLU A 134 9.29 6.99 0.52
N THR A 135 8.62 7.94 -0.14
CA THR A 135 8.34 9.24 0.48
C THR A 135 7.40 9.08 1.68
N LEU A 136 6.37 8.24 1.56
CA LEU A 136 5.47 7.97 2.68
C LEU A 136 6.20 7.28 3.83
N THR A 137 7.08 6.32 3.56
CA THR A 137 7.85 5.65 4.61
C THR A 137 8.76 6.63 5.35
N VAL A 138 9.43 7.54 4.65
CA VAL A 138 10.27 8.60 5.21
C VAL A 138 9.46 9.56 6.09
N LEU A 139 8.30 10.01 5.60
CA LEU A 139 7.50 11.03 6.29
C LEU A 139 6.64 10.48 7.44
N THR A 140 6.31 9.18 7.41
CA THR A 140 5.36 8.59 8.37
C THR A 140 5.96 7.42 9.16
N TRP A 141 6.38 6.34 8.48
CA TRP A 141 6.82 5.11 9.15
C TRP A 141 8.15 5.28 9.89
N GLY A 142 9.09 6.06 9.35
CA GLY A 142 10.34 6.39 10.01
C GLY A 142 10.14 7.14 11.34
N PRO A 143 9.47 8.31 11.33
CA PRO A 143 9.16 9.05 12.55
C PRO A 143 8.35 8.24 13.57
N LEU A 144 7.34 7.50 13.12
CA LEU A 144 6.54 6.64 14.00
C LEU A 144 7.34 5.47 14.59
N SER A 145 8.34 4.95 13.87
CA SER A 145 9.25 3.92 14.38
C SER A 145 10.13 4.48 15.49
N PHE A 146 10.66 5.70 15.35
CA PHE A 146 11.38 6.36 16.45
C PHE A 146 10.47 6.68 17.64
N LEU A 147 9.20 7.03 17.39
CA LEU A 147 8.22 7.20 18.46
C LEU A 147 7.94 5.88 19.20
N ALA A 148 7.91 4.74 18.48
CA ALA A 148 7.81 3.42 19.09
C ALA A 148 9.03 3.10 19.95
N VAL A 149 10.25 3.37 19.46
CA VAL A 149 11.50 3.26 20.23
C VAL A 149 11.41 4.06 21.53
N PHE A 150 11.01 5.33 21.44
CA PHE A 150 10.84 6.19 22.60
C PHE A 150 9.81 5.63 23.58
N ALA A 151 8.65 5.18 23.10
CA ALA A 151 7.59 4.62 23.93
C ALA A 151 8.04 3.35 24.67
N ILE A 152 8.80 2.47 24.01
CA ILE A 152 9.35 1.25 24.62
C ILE A 152 10.36 1.61 25.72
N ILE A 153 11.28 2.54 25.44
CA ILE A 153 12.29 2.99 26.42
C ILE A 153 11.60 3.67 27.63
N LYS A 154 10.53 4.42 27.41
CA LYS A 154 9.78 5.08 28.51
C LYS A 154 8.78 4.16 29.22
N GLY A 155 8.61 2.91 28.78
CA GLY A 155 7.62 2.00 29.34
C GLY A 155 6.17 2.46 29.08
N ASN A 156 5.93 3.27 28.05
CA ASN A 156 4.60 3.72 27.67
C ASN A 156 3.90 2.66 26.80
N THR A 157 3.17 1.77 27.46
CA THR A 157 2.46 0.65 26.82
C THR A 157 1.44 1.10 25.78
N SER A 158 0.66 2.14 26.05
CA SER A 158 -0.38 2.63 25.13
C SER A 158 0.23 3.18 23.85
N LEU A 159 1.20 4.09 23.96
CA LEU A 159 1.84 4.70 22.80
C LEU A 159 2.64 3.67 22.00
N ARG A 160 3.30 2.72 22.68
CA ARG A 160 3.98 1.59 22.03
C ARG A 160 3.01 0.81 21.14
N HIS A 161 1.88 0.35 21.68
CA HIS A 161 0.98 -0.50 20.90
C HIS A 161 0.23 0.27 19.79
N ILE A 162 -0.03 1.56 19.96
CA ILE A 162 -0.57 2.42 18.90
C ILE A 162 0.43 2.54 17.75
N THR A 163 1.66 2.99 18.02
CA THR A 163 2.71 3.17 17.01
C THR A 163 3.07 1.84 16.35
N GLN A 164 3.23 0.78 17.14
CA GLN A 164 3.50 -0.56 16.65
C GLN A 164 2.40 -1.05 15.70
N THR A 165 1.12 -0.82 16.01
CA THR A 165 -0.01 -1.20 15.14
C THR A 165 0.04 -0.43 13.83
N ILE A 166 0.15 0.90 13.89
CA ILE A 166 0.14 1.77 12.70
C ILE A 166 1.29 1.42 11.75
N VAL A 167 2.51 1.34 12.27
CA VAL A 167 3.69 1.03 11.46
C VAL A 167 3.60 -0.39 10.89
N SER A 168 3.13 -1.36 11.68
CA SER A 168 3.03 -2.74 11.20
C SER A 168 2.01 -2.88 10.06
N VAL A 169 0.86 -2.20 10.14
CA VAL A 169 -0.10 -2.15 9.04
C VAL A 169 0.51 -1.45 7.83
N GLY A 170 1.22 -0.35 8.03
CA GLY A 170 1.93 0.38 6.98
C GLY A 170 2.94 -0.50 6.23
N HIS A 171 3.74 -1.30 6.95
CA HIS A 171 4.69 -2.24 6.35
C HIS A 171 4.00 -3.34 5.55
N LEU A 172 2.98 -3.99 6.11
CA LEU A 172 2.23 -5.05 5.42
C LEU A 172 1.54 -4.52 4.16
N TYR A 173 0.99 -3.31 4.22
CA TYR A 173 0.37 -2.67 3.07
C TYR A 173 1.40 -2.28 2.01
N GLY A 174 2.50 -1.63 2.41
CA GLY A 174 3.57 -1.21 1.52
C GLY A 174 4.20 -2.39 0.79
N VAL A 175 4.55 -3.47 1.51
CA VAL A 175 5.16 -4.66 0.92
C VAL A 175 4.19 -5.42 0.00
N ALA A 176 2.89 -5.45 0.33
CA ALA A 176 1.87 -6.02 -0.54
C ALA A 176 1.76 -5.25 -1.87
N LEU A 177 1.80 -3.91 -1.83
CA LEU A 177 1.82 -3.10 -3.04
C LEU A 177 3.15 -3.22 -3.80
N TYR A 178 4.28 -3.31 -3.10
CA TYR A 178 5.59 -3.51 -3.69
C TYR A 178 5.66 -4.80 -4.52
N PHE A 179 5.22 -5.92 -3.93
CA PHE A 179 5.12 -7.20 -4.63
C PHE A 179 4.05 -7.19 -5.72
N GLY A 180 2.86 -6.64 -5.40
CA GLY A 180 1.74 -6.57 -6.33
C GLY A 180 2.10 -5.81 -7.60
N THR A 181 2.66 -4.60 -7.48
CA THR A 181 3.00 -3.76 -8.64
C THR A 181 4.01 -4.43 -9.57
N CYS A 182 5.07 -5.05 -9.03
CA CYS A 182 6.00 -5.85 -9.84
C CYS A 182 5.29 -7.01 -10.52
N PHE A 183 4.52 -7.81 -9.77
CA PHE A 183 3.80 -8.96 -10.30
C PHE A 183 2.84 -8.57 -11.43
N PHE A 184 2.07 -7.48 -11.25
CA PHE A 184 1.13 -7.01 -12.28
C PHE A 184 1.86 -6.48 -13.52
N GLN A 185 2.98 -5.78 -13.37
CA GLN A 185 3.78 -5.31 -14.52
C GLN A 185 4.37 -6.49 -15.30
N GLU A 186 4.88 -7.52 -14.62
CA GLU A 186 5.38 -8.73 -15.27
C GLU A 186 4.24 -9.50 -15.94
N LYS A 187 3.15 -9.78 -15.22
CA LYS A 187 2.06 -10.63 -15.70
C LYS A 187 1.28 -10.02 -16.87
N PHE A 188 1.03 -8.71 -16.84
CA PHE A 188 0.15 -8.05 -17.81
C PHE A 188 0.90 -7.24 -18.88
N ARG A 189 2.14 -6.83 -18.61
CA ARG A 189 2.95 -6.05 -19.56
C ARG A 189 4.23 -6.76 -20.01
N GLY A 190 4.56 -7.92 -19.43
CA GLY A 190 5.78 -8.66 -19.75
C GLY A 190 7.06 -7.96 -19.30
N ILE A 191 6.95 -7.02 -18.34
CA ILE A 191 8.07 -6.20 -17.86
C ILE A 191 8.57 -6.80 -16.56
N SER A 192 9.78 -7.36 -16.58
CA SER A 192 10.50 -7.71 -15.36
C SER A 192 11.47 -6.58 -14.99
N TYR A 193 11.47 -6.22 -13.70
CA TYR A 193 12.41 -5.25 -13.13
C TYR A 193 13.56 -5.92 -12.38
N SER A 194 13.50 -7.24 -12.19
CA SER A 194 14.54 -7.99 -11.52
C SER A 194 15.50 -8.59 -12.53
N ARG A 195 16.76 -8.70 -12.14
CA ARG A 195 17.71 -9.53 -12.85
C ARG A 195 17.28 -11.01 -12.82
N PRO A 196 17.51 -11.78 -13.90
CA PRO A 196 17.00 -13.14 -14.02
C PRO A 196 17.70 -14.16 -13.11
N GLU A 197 18.88 -13.83 -12.57
CA GLU A 197 19.59 -14.72 -11.67
C GLU A 197 18.81 -14.92 -10.36
N THR A 198 18.72 -16.18 -9.90
CA THR A 198 17.98 -16.60 -8.69
C THR A 198 18.32 -15.75 -7.46
N LEU A 199 19.59 -15.34 -7.32
CA LEU A 199 20.06 -14.49 -6.24
C LEU A 199 19.23 -13.20 -6.12
N TYR A 200 19.03 -12.49 -7.22
CA TYR A 200 18.41 -11.16 -7.18
C TYR A 200 16.91 -11.25 -6.95
N TYR A 201 16.22 -12.22 -7.53
CA TYR A 201 14.79 -12.37 -7.27
C TYR A 201 14.47 -13.00 -5.91
N TRP A 202 15.10 -14.13 -5.56
CA TRP A 202 14.69 -14.88 -4.38
C TRP A 202 15.38 -14.41 -3.10
N VAL A 203 16.68 -14.08 -3.17
CA VAL A 203 17.41 -13.66 -1.96
C VAL A 203 17.21 -12.18 -1.71
N TYR A 204 17.38 -11.32 -2.72
CA TYR A 204 17.24 -9.89 -2.52
C TYR A 204 15.77 -9.46 -2.53
N TYR A 205 15.08 -9.66 -3.66
CA TYR A 205 13.72 -9.15 -3.82
C TYR A 205 12.72 -9.82 -2.86
N ALA A 206 12.63 -11.15 -2.81
CA ALA A 206 11.73 -11.82 -1.86
C ALA A 206 12.33 -11.91 -0.45
N GLY A 207 13.57 -12.38 -0.33
CA GLY A 207 14.21 -12.69 0.95
C GLY A 207 14.48 -11.47 1.83
N MET A 208 15.04 -10.39 1.28
CA MET A 208 15.31 -9.19 2.08
C MET A 208 14.03 -8.43 2.43
N ASN A 209 12.93 -8.57 1.67
CA ASN A 209 11.64 -7.95 2.01
C ASN A 209 10.79 -8.80 2.96
N ALA A 210 11.04 -10.11 3.07
CA ALA A 210 10.27 -11.01 3.95
C ALA A 210 10.19 -10.57 5.43
N PRO A 211 11.23 -9.96 6.05
CA PRO A 211 11.13 -9.43 7.41
C PRO A 211 10.02 -8.37 7.58
N TRP A 212 9.76 -7.53 6.57
CA TRP A 212 8.68 -6.54 6.57
C TRP A 212 7.28 -7.15 6.39
N VAL A 213 7.19 -8.45 6.11
CA VAL A 213 5.95 -9.22 6.21
C VAL A 213 5.86 -9.87 7.59
N ILE A 214 6.87 -10.65 7.95
CA ILE A 214 6.82 -11.57 9.10
C ILE A 214 6.79 -10.81 10.42
N VAL A 215 7.72 -9.88 10.64
CA VAL A 215 7.84 -9.19 11.93
C VAL A 215 6.63 -8.28 12.16
N PRO A 216 6.20 -7.44 11.20
CA PRO A 216 4.98 -6.65 11.32
C PRO A 216 3.73 -7.49 11.59
N ALA A 217 3.55 -8.65 10.94
CA ALA A 217 2.39 -9.51 11.21
C ALA A 217 2.36 -10.02 12.66
N ILE A 218 3.51 -10.45 13.19
CA ILE A 218 3.63 -10.89 14.58
C ILE A 218 3.36 -9.73 15.55
N LEU A 219 3.96 -8.56 15.29
CA LEU A 219 3.80 -7.37 16.13
C LEU A 219 2.38 -6.82 16.10
N LEU A 220 1.72 -6.87 14.95
CA LEU A 220 0.32 -6.49 14.81
C LEU A 220 -0.57 -7.42 15.63
N PHE A 221 -0.40 -8.74 15.48
CA PHE A 221 -1.13 -9.72 16.29
C PHE A 221 -0.92 -9.52 17.80
N GLN A 222 0.33 -9.28 18.21
CA GLN A 222 0.67 -8.98 19.60
C GLN A 222 -0.07 -7.73 20.10
N SER A 223 0.01 -6.61 19.36
CA SER A 223 -0.66 -5.37 19.75
C SER A 223 -2.18 -5.52 19.78
N SER A 224 -2.78 -6.18 18.79
CA SER A 224 -4.22 -6.44 18.75
C SER A 224 -4.67 -7.20 20.00
N LYS A 225 -3.95 -8.27 20.39
CA LYS A 225 -4.26 -9.03 21.59
C LYS A 225 -4.18 -8.16 22.85
N THR A 226 -3.11 -7.38 23.03
CA THR A 226 -2.95 -6.50 24.20
C THR A 226 -4.05 -5.44 24.26
N ILE A 227 -4.37 -4.81 23.14
CA ILE A 227 -5.43 -3.80 23.06
C ILE A 227 -6.78 -4.41 23.40
N SER A 228 -7.15 -5.55 22.81
CA SER A 228 -8.41 -6.24 23.10
C SER A 228 -8.52 -6.64 24.58
N GLN A 229 -7.44 -7.13 25.18
CA GLN A 229 -7.39 -7.46 26.61
C GLN A 229 -7.62 -6.21 27.47
N GLY A 230 -6.93 -5.11 27.18
CA GLY A 230 -7.10 -3.83 27.89
C GLY A 230 -8.54 -3.31 27.83
N LEU A 231 -9.16 -3.34 26.65
CA LEU A 231 -10.56 -2.95 26.47
C LEU A 231 -11.53 -3.87 27.21
N SER A 232 -11.27 -5.18 27.24
CA SER A 232 -12.11 -6.13 27.98
C SER A 232 -12.12 -5.87 29.49
N VAL A 233 -10.96 -5.51 30.05
CA VAL A 233 -10.83 -5.15 31.47
C VAL A 233 -11.56 -3.84 31.74
N LEU A 234 -11.40 -2.83 30.88
CA LEU A 234 -12.10 -1.55 31.01
C LEU A 234 -13.62 -1.74 31.02
N ASN A 235 -14.15 -2.58 30.13
CA ASN A 235 -15.59 -2.89 30.07
C ASN A 235 -16.09 -3.60 31.34
N LYS A 236 -15.31 -4.56 31.89
CA LYS A 236 -15.64 -5.21 33.17
C LYS A 236 -15.66 -4.22 34.33
N VAL A 237 -14.66 -3.35 34.43
CA VAL A 237 -14.59 -2.32 35.49
C VAL A 237 -15.75 -1.33 35.38
N LYS A 238 -16.12 -0.93 34.16
CA LYS A 238 -17.28 -0.06 33.92
C LYS A 238 -18.59 -0.73 34.34
N SER A 239 -18.76 -2.03 34.05
CA SER A 239 -19.92 -2.81 34.47
C SER A 239 -20.02 -2.93 36.00
N MET A 240 -18.90 -3.18 36.70
CA MET A 240 -18.88 -3.27 38.17
C MET A 240 -19.18 -1.92 38.84
N LYS A 241 -18.66 -0.81 38.29
CA LYS A 241 -18.95 0.54 38.80
C LYS A 241 -20.39 0.98 38.53
N GLY A 242 -20.96 0.62 37.38
CA GLY A 242 -22.36 0.88 37.04
C GLY A 242 -23.37 0.07 37.85
N GLY A 243 -22.98 -1.12 38.33
CA GLY A 243 -23.80 -1.94 39.23
C GLY A 243 -23.69 -1.57 40.72
N SER A 244 -22.69 -0.77 41.11
CA SER A 244 -22.51 -0.35 42.51
C SER A 244 -23.22 0.98 42.84
N SER A 245 -23.78 1.67 41.84
CA SER A 245 -24.55 2.91 42.01
C SER A 245 -26.07 2.69 42.10
N SER A 246 -26.55 1.45 42.24
CA SER A 246 -27.99 1.12 42.29
C SER A 246 -28.46 0.56 43.64
N THR A 247 -27.75 0.79 44.75
CA THR A 247 -28.17 0.29 46.07
C THR A 247 -28.32 1.41 47.10
N SER A 248 -29.23 2.35 46.84
CA SER A 248 -29.95 3.11 47.89
C SER A 248 -31.06 3.96 47.27
N GLY A 249 -32.32 3.50 47.41
CA GLY A 249 -33.50 4.29 47.06
C GLY A 249 -34.65 3.46 46.51
N SER A 250 -35.51 2.93 47.39
CA SER A 250 -36.78 2.28 47.06
C SER A 250 -37.74 3.23 46.35
N GLY A 251 -38.39 2.77 45.27
CA GLY A 251 -39.53 3.48 44.67
C GLY A 251 -39.91 3.00 43.27
N SER A 252 -40.54 1.82 43.19
CA SER A 252 -41.44 1.30 42.14
C SER A 252 -41.49 1.98 40.75
N SER A 253 -41.05 1.29 39.70
CA SER A 253 -41.94 0.66 38.70
C SER A 253 -41.16 0.00 37.56
N SER A 254 -41.70 -1.14 37.12
CA SER A 254 -41.33 -2.06 36.04
C SER A 254 -41.00 -1.35 34.70
N SER A 255 -40.21 -1.91 33.78
CA SER A 255 -40.41 -3.21 33.13
C SER A 255 -39.25 -3.53 32.16
N ILE A 256 -38.62 -4.69 32.35
CA ILE A 256 -38.34 -5.75 31.35
C ILE A 256 -37.82 -5.30 29.97
N TYR A 257 -36.55 -5.61 29.68
CA TYR A 257 -36.22 -6.49 28.56
C TYR A 257 -34.99 -7.36 28.88
N SER A 258 -35.28 -8.65 29.00
CA SER A 258 -34.33 -9.76 29.16
C SER A 258 -33.45 -9.90 27.92
N GLY A 259 -32.19 -10.27 28.14
CA GLY A 259 -31.24 -10.57 27.08
C GLY A 259 -31.50 -11.88 26.36
N LYS A 260 -30.85 -12.02 25.21
CA LYS A 260 -30.26 -13.28 24.76
C LYS A 260 -29.10 -12.98 23.82
N ALA A 261 -27.88 -13.23 24.29
CA ALA A 261 -26.71 -13.39 23.45
C ALA A 261 -26.64 -14.87 23.07
N GLU A 262 -26.82 -15.19 21.79
CA GLU A 262 -26.58 -16.54 21.28
C GLU A 262 -25.26 -16.57 20.48
N SER A 263 -24.30 -17.28 21.08
CA SER A 263 -23.44 -18.32 20.46
C SER A 263 -23.43 -18.37 18.93
N ILE A 264 -22.30 -18.00 18.32
CA ILE A 264 -21.95 -18.39 16.96
C ILE A 264 -21.25 -19.75 17.00
N ARG A 265 -21.92 -20.78 16.47
CA ARG A 265 -21.29 -21.97 15.86
C ARG A 265 -21.98 -22.28 14.53
N SER A 266 -21.18 -22.18 13.48
CA SER A 266 -21.13 -23.01 12.26
C SER A 266 -22.37 -23.69 11.69
N PHE A 267 -22.51 -23.49 10.37
CA PHE A 267 -22.67 -24.49 9.30
C PHE A 267 -23.99 -24.49 8.51
N ASP A 268 -23.79 -24.47 7.19
CA ASP A 268 -24.58 -24.97 6.06
C ASP A 268 -25.95 -24.41 5.64
N GLY A 269 -26.09 -24.34 4.32
CA GLY A 269 -27.08 -25.15 3.64
C GLY A 269 -28.52 -24.63 3.49
N SER A 270 -28.77 -24.12 2.28
CA SER A 270 -29.96 -24.42 1.46
C SER A 270 -31.37 -23.91 1.83
N SER A 271 -31.88 -23.12 0.86
CA SER A 271 -33.19 -23.20 0.18
C SER A 271 -34.50 -22.85 0.90
N GLU A 272 -35.22 -21.94 0.22
CA GLU A 272 -36.68 -21.91 -0.02
C GLU A 272 -37.60 -21.61 1.18
N SER A 273 -38.74 -20.96 1.05
CA SER A 273 -39.41 -20.18 0.00
C SER A 273 -40.67 -19.56 0.66
N LYS A 274 -41.33 -18.63 -0.05
CA LYS A 274 -42.74 -18.20 0.12
C LYS A 274 -43.05 -17.33 1.36
N SER A 275 -43.98 -16.37 1.36
CA SER A 275 -44.79 -15.63 0.36
C SER A 275 -45.83 -14.82 1.19
N SER A 276 -46.51 -13.88 0.53
CA SER A 276 -47.79 -13.22 0.90
C SER A 276 -47.73 -12.18 2.03
N ASN A 277 -47.89 -10.88 1.74
CA ASN A 277 -49.14 -10.12 1.51
C ASN A 277 -49.97 -10.00 2.80
N SER A 278 -50.47 -8.84 3.26
CA SER A 278 -50.99 -7.67 2.56
C SER A 278 -51.31 -6.54 3.56
N SER A 279 -51.33 -5.28 3.08
CA SER A 279 -52.31 -4.18 3.35
C SER A 279 -52.63 -3.73 4.80
N SER A 280 -52.91 -2.49 5.18
CA SER A 280 -52.97 -1.13 4.59
C SER A 280 -53.67 -0.22 5.61
N SER A 281 -53.25 1.04 5.80
CA SER A 281 -54.09 2.22 6.18
C SER A 281 -53.15 3.36 6.63
N SER A 282 -52.77 4.35 5.80
CA SER A 282 -53.51 5.52 5.28
C SER A 282 -54.05 6.49 6.35
N SER A 283 -53.42 7.68 6.43
CA SER A 283 -54.12 8.95 6.70
C SER A 283 -53.56 10.05 5.78
N ARG A 284 -54.48 10.79 5.16
CA ARG A 284 -54.28 11.80 4.10
C ARG A 284 -54.32 13.23 4.68
N LYS A 285 -53.65 14.16 3.99
CA LYS A 285 -54.04 15.57 3.73
C LYS A 285 -53.35 15.97 2.39
N ALA A 286 -54.05 16.05 1.25
CA ALA A 286 -54.71 17.23 0.64
C ALA A 286 -53.74 18.43 0.46
N ASP A 287 -53.55 19.14 -0.66
CA ASP A 287 -54.11 19.16 -2.03
C ASP A 287 -53.15 20.01 -2.91
N LYS A 288 -53.03 19.70 -4.21
CA LYS A 288 -53.18 20.63 -5.37
C LYS A 288 -52.48 20.12 -6.63
N GLU A 289 -53.29 19.98 -7.66
CA GLU A 289 -52.96 19.56 -9.03
C GLU A 289 -52.51 20.76 -9.89
N SER A 290 -51.46 20.57 -10.69
CA SER A 290 -51.07 21.47 -11.79
C SER A 290 -50.24 20.69 -12.81
N LYS A 291 -50.86 20.36 -13.96
CA LYS A 291 -50.21 19.81 -15.16
C LYS A 291 -49.08 20.72 -15.66
N ARG A 292 -47.86 20.18 -15.86
CA ARG A 292 -46.83 20.72 -16.78
C ARG A 292 -46.04 19.57 -17.44
N GLU A 293 -45.69 19.81 -18.70
CA GLU A 293 -45.04 18.96 -19.71
C GLU A 293 -43.68 18.35 -19.31
N PRO A 294 -43.20 17.30 -20.02
CA PRO A 294 -41.95 16.62 -19.67
C PRO A 294 -40.71 17.46 -20.00
N SER A 295 -39.88 17.69 -18.99
CA SER A 295 -38.60 18.40 -19.09
C SER A 295 -37.51 17.55 -19.76
N ARG A 296 -36.78 18.22 -20.66
CA ARG A 296 -35.57 17.75 -21.35
C ARG A 296 -34.43 17.56 -20.36
N ASP A 297 -34.24 16.35 -19.82
CA ASP A 297 -33.04 16.07 -19.01
C ASP A 297 -32.48 14.65 -19.17
N SER A 298 -32.81 13.97 -20.27
CA SER A 298 -32.33 12.60 -20.56
C SER A 298 -31.21 12.54 -21.60
N ARG A 299 -30.74 13.69 -22.13
CA ARG A 299 -29.70 13.74 -23.17
C ARG A 299 -28.29 14.07 -22.66
N ASP A 300 -28.15 14.82 -21.56
CA ASP A 300 -26.83 15.25 -21.04
C ASP A 300 -26.03 14.08 -20.38
N GLY A 301 -26.72 13.07 -19.85
CA GLY A 301 -26.06 11.90 -19.25
C GLY A 301 -25.36 10.96 -20.25
N GLY A 302 -25.73 11.02 -21.53
CA GLY A 302 -25.14 10.19 -22.59
C GLY A 302 -23.92 10.81 -23.27
N GLU A 303 -23.81 12.13 -23.25
CA GLU A 303 -22.72 12.91 -23.85
C GLU A 303 -21.49 12.91 -22.92
N ARG A 304 -21.68 13.22 -21.63
CA ARG A 304 -20.61 13.15 -20.60
C ARG A 304 -19.99 11.76 -20.42
N ARG A 305 -20.71 10.71 -20.83
CA ARG A 305 -20.25 9.32 -20.75
C ARG A 305 -19.50 8.88 -22.00
N ARG A 306 -19.74 9.52 -23.16
CA ARG A 306 -18.91 9.36 -24.36
C ARG A 306 -17.60 10.12 -24.19
N ASP A 307 -17.65 11.34 -23.65
CA ASP A 307 -16.48 12.20 -23.46
C ASP A 307 -15.40 11.53 -22.59
N ARG A 308 -15.78 10.88 -21.49
CA ARG A 308 -14.84 10.12 -20.63
C ARG A 308 -14.24 8.88 -21.29
N VAL A 309 -14.96 8.25 -22.22
CA VAL A 309 -14.45 7.07 -22.94
C VAL A 309 -13.47 7.49 -24.03
N SER A 310 -13.74 8.60 -24.71
CA SER A 310 -12.78 9.23 -25.64
C SER A 310 -11.53 9.76 -24.93
N GLU A 311 -11.67 10.28 -23.71
CA GLU A 311 -10.54 10.74 -22.89
C GLU A 311 -9.67 9.58 -22.39
N GLN A 312 -10.29 8.45 -22.02
CA GLN A 312 -9.57 7.21 -21.68
C GLN A 312 -8.89 6.58 -22.90
N ALA A 313 -9.49 6.67 -24.09
CA ALA A 313 -8.89 6.21 -25.35
C ALA A 313 -7.71 7.10 -25.79
N ALA A 314 -7.76 8.40 -25.50
CA ALA A 314 -6.65 9.32 -25.74
C ALA A 314 -5.45 9.02 -24.83
N TYR A 315 -5.69 8.60 -23.58
CA TYR A 315 -4.63 8.18 -22.66
C TYR A 315 -3.82 6.97 -23.15
N PHE A 316 -4.44 6.07 -23.92
CA PHE A 316 -3.74 4.93 -24.53
C PHE A 316 -3.00 5.27 -25.84
N ARG A 317 -3.22 6.46 -26.40
CA ARG A 317 -2.67 6.88 -27.69
C ARG A 317 -1.35 7.66 -27.55
N ASP A 318 -1.04 8.20 -26.37
CA ASP A 318 0.08 9.13 -26.16
C ASP A 318 1.39 8.50 -25.65
N GLU A 319 1.37 7.22 -25.23
CA GLU A 319 2.62 6.50 -24.87
C GLU A 319 3.25 5.82 -26.10
N GLY A 320 3.83 6.61 -27.01
CA GLY A 320 4.94 6.24 -27.93
C GLY A 320 5.07 4.80 -28.43
N ARG A 321 3.97 4.11 -28.76
CA ARG A 321 3.93 2.69 -29.14
C ARG A 321 3.55 2.58 -30.61
N PRO A 322 4.17 1.69 -31.41
CA PRO A 322 3.82 1.52 -32.81
C PRO A 322 2.32 1.23 -32.98
N GLU A 323 1.65 2.04 -33.81
CA GLU A 323 0.18 2.16 -33.94
C GLU A 323 -0.54 0.80 -34.12
N SER A 324 0.10 -0.17 -34.77
CA SER A 324 -0.50 -1.48 -35.09
C SER A 324 -0.81 -2.38 -33.89
N ILE A 325 -0.07 -2.25 -32.77
CA ILE A 325 -0.28 -3.09 -31.59
C ILE A 325 -1.37 -2.51 -30.67
N ALA A 326 -1.50 -1.19 -30.65
CA ALA A 326 -2.52 -0.51 -29.85
C ALA A 326 -3.92 -0.72 -30.45
N GLU A 327 -4.03 -0.63 -31.78
CA GLU A 327 -5.30 -0.88 -32.49
C GLU A 327 -5.77 -2.32 -32.32
N SER A 328 -4.90 -3.31 -32.52
CA SER A 328 -5.23 -4.73 -32.35
C SER A 328 -5.74 -5.05 -30.93
N LYS A 329 -5.13 -4.48 -29.89
CA LYS A 329 -5.58 -4.71 -28.51
C LYS A 329 -6.90 -4.01 -28.18
N TYR A 330 -7.17 -2.87 -28.82
CA TYR A 330 -8.41 -2.13 -28.63
C TYR A 330 -9.58 -2.84 -29.33
N GLU A 331 -9.35 -3.39 -30.52
CA GLU A 331 -10.34 -4.21 -31.24
C GLU A 331 -10.71 -5.48 -30.45
N ILE A 332 -9.71 -6.21 -29.93
CA ILE A 332 -9.93 -7.40 -29.09
C ILE A 332 -10.72 -7.04 -27.82
N TRP A 333 -10.49 -5.86 -27.24
CA TRP A 333 -11.22 -5.41 -26.06
C TRP A 333 -12.68 -5.05 -26.37
N GLU A 334 -12.94 -4.38 -27.50
CA GLU A 334 -14.30 -4.04 -27.94
C GLU A 334 -15.11 -5.30 -28.32
N GLU A 335 -14.51 -6.29 -28.98
CA GLU A 335 -15.16 -7.58 -29.29
C GLU A 335 -15.60 -8.30 -28.01
N ASN A 336 -14.68 -8.47 -27.05
CA ASN A 336 -14.98 -9.12 -25.76
C ASN A 336 -16.09 -8.39 -24.99
N ARG A 337 -16.16 -7.07 -25.10
CA ARG A 337 -17.16 -6.24 -24.46
C ARG A 337 -18.52 -6.32 -25.17
N ALA A 338 -18.55 -6.44 -26.49
CA ALA A 338 -19.76 -6.67 -27.27
C ALA A 338 -20.37 -8.04 -26.94
N ASP A 339 -19.53 -9.09 -26.89
CA ASP A 339 -19.94 -10.44 -26.50
C ASP A 339 -20.52 -10.49 -25.09
N ALA A 340 -19.88 -9.83 -24.12
CA ALA A 340 -20.38 -9.75 -22.76
C ALA A 340 -21.76 -9.06 -22.67
N ARG A 341 -21.99 -8.03 -23.49
CA ARG A 341 -23.30 -7.35 -23.57
C ARG A 341 -24.36 -8.23 -24.21
N GLU A 342 -24.01 -8.99 -25.23
CA GLU A 342 -24.93 -9.91 -25.88
C GLU A 342 -25.32 -11.07 -24.94
N GLN A 343 -24.37 -11.64 -24.20
CA GLN A 343 -24.64 -12.66 -23.20
C GLN A 343 -25.56 -12.16 -22.08
N LEU A 344 -25.36 -10.93 -21.60
CA LEU A 344 -26.25 -10.29 -20.63
C LEU A 344 -27.65 -10.01 -21.21
N ARG A 345 -27.74 -9.67 -22.49
CA ARG A 345 -29.02 -9.47 -23.18
C ARG A 345 -29.78 -10.80 -23.32
N LYS A 346 -29.09 -11.87 -23.70
CA LYS A 346 -29.64 -13.23 -23.79
C LYS A 346 -30.15 -13.71 -22.43
N LYS A 347 -29.38 -13.54 -21.34
CA LYS A 347 -29.83 -13.86 -19.97
C LYS A 347 -31.09 -13.09 -19.55
N ARG A 348 -31.22 -11.81 -19.93
CA ARG A 348 -32.42 -10.99 -19.64
C ARG A 348 -33.65 -11.41 -20.44
N THR A 349 -33.48 -11.96 -21.64
CA THR A 349 -34.60 -12.46 -22.45
C THR A 349 -35.06 -13.86 -22.05
N THR A 350 -34.15 -14.71 -21.55
CA THR A 350 -34.51 -16.06 -21.08
C THR A 350 -35.19 -16.04 -19.71
N GLY A 351 -34.76 -15.16 -18.80
CA GLY A 351 -35.39 -14.98 -17.47
C GLY A 351 -36.74 -14.24 -17.47
N ARG A 352 -37.33 -13.97 -18.65
CA ARG A 352 -38.65 -13.33 -18.80
C ARG A 352 -39.69 -14.26 -19.45
N ARG A 353 -39.33 -15.52 -19.69
CA ARG A 353 -40.17 -16.57 -20.29
C ARG A 353 -40.37 -17.79 -19.39
N GLU A 354 -39.99 -17.70 -18.12
CA GLU A 354 -40.34 -18.66 -17.07
C GLU A 354 -41.31 -18.05 -16.06
#